data_AF-A0A1V5U793-F1
#
_entry.id   AF-A0A1V5U793-F1
#
_cell.length_a   1.000
_cell.length_b   1.000
_cell.length_c   1.000
_cell.angle_alpha   90.00
_cell.angle_beta   90.00
_cell.angle_gamma   90.00
#
_symmetry.space_group_name_H-M   'P 1'
#
loop_
_entity.id
_entity.type
_entity.pdbx_description
1 polymer ?
#
loop_
_entity_poly.entity_id
_entity_poly.type
_entity_poly.pdbx_seq_one_letter_code
_entity_poly.pdbx_strand_id
1 'polypeptide(L)'
;MAASVRLEYGKVKLYPEIYTPNNGGICPDAAVARAWPSLGMWGGKDFPFPVSLTLKRVLEYVYGSIRHDGKDFHYWTDFGFHSRTWERARYEALLKLWGFIAKHPAKRPLKACAFLCSEECCRNHKVCYDEYGEKDCYTPFGDLFNTAEEVPAYAYEMSRIAGMNGGFAVNRKSLAGLSGNDLDVLVLPPLTGVTGKDLREIRRLHKEGVSLLGFEEVAGLEDLFGVKAGRAVRVHRIQVSPGAHPLAELSSLTEYTDHRAAAGQYRAKEAAVLLEGEIPVLFTHTTRWGKTALFNIPPTVVRREDQFNRVGNGRDSISPLLNRATQEILRFLSAGIAGTDAGKLLAFEDMSGHVHLIVEEDAHPLPAKKIAPLVTVRLPGLKRSDFVCEKEFSIVELTPGYVKLRFSLNEDEFVLFSIIRQGKGES
;
A
#
# COMPACT_ATOMS: atom_id res chain seq x y z
N MET A 1 -8.90 -3.73 -0.07
CA MET A 1 -10.25 -4.28 -0.34
C MET A 1 -11.22 -4.09 0.84
N ALA A 2 -10.96 -4.63 2.05
CA ALA A 2 -11.91 -4.44 3.17
C ALA A 2 -12.17 -2.95 3.51
N ALA A 3 -11.11 -2.15 3.55
CA ALA A 3 -11.22 -0.70 3.76
C ALA A 3 -12.03 0.01 2.66
N SER A 4 -11.83 -0.34 1.38
CA SER A 4 -12.54 0.28 0.26
C SER A 4 -14.02 -0.12 0.22
N VAL A 5 -14.36 -1.39 0.51
CA VAL A 5 -15.76 -1.82 0.67
C VAL A 5 -16.45 -1.04 1.78
N ARG A 6 -15.78 -0.84 2.92
CA ARG A 6 -16.35 -0.06 4.04
C ARG A 6 -16.37 1.44 3.82
N LEU A 7 -15.60 1.99 2.88
CA LEU A 7 -15.75 3.39 2.49
C LEU A 7 -17.12 3.64 1.87
N GLU A 8 -17.57 2.74 0.99
CA GLU A 8 -18.88 2.87 0.32
C GLU A 8 -20.01 2.30 1.19
N TYR A 9 -19.74 1.23 1.94
CA TYR A 9 -20.74 0.52 2.73
C TYR A 9 -20.35 0.45 4.21
N GLY A 10 -20.16 1.61 4.86
CA GLY A 10 -19.63 1.69 6.23
C GLY A 10 -20.42 0.97 7.34
N LYS A 11 -21.65 0.50 7.06
CA LYS A 11 -22.46 -0.31 7.97
C LYS A 11 -22.32 -1.82 7.76
N VAL A 12 -21.72 -2.25 6.66
CA VAL A 12 -21.55 -3.67 6.36
C VAL A 12 -20.53 -4.25 7.31
N LYS A 13 -20.95 -5.30 8.02
CA LYS A 13 -20.03 -6.08 8.82
C LYS A 13 -19.22 -7.03 7.93
N LEU A 14 -17.91 -7.00 8.09
CA LEU A 14 -16.97 -7.87 7.41
C LEU A 14 -16.28 -8.74 8.45
N TYR A 15 -16.46 -10.05 8.31
CA TYR A 15 -15.82 -11.09 9.10
C TYR A 15 -14.85 -11.85 8.21
N PRO A 16 -13.57 -11.44 8.14
CA PRO A 16 -12.61 -12.07 7.26
C PRO A 16 -12.41 -13.54 7.63
N GLU A 17 -12.30 -14.39 6.62
CA GLU A 17 -11.94 -15.79 6.85
C GLU A 17 -10.41 -15.91 7.08
N ILE A 18 -10.03 -16.43 8.24
CA ILE A 18 -8.67 -16.83 8.59
C ILE A 18 -8.57 -18.32 8.35
N TYR A 19 -7.81 -18.68 7.32
CA TYR A 19 -7.57 -20.08 7.02
C TYR A 19 -6.50 -20.68 7.93
N THR A 20 -6.76 -21.90 8.42
CA THR A 20 -5.89 -22.69 9.29
C THR A 20 -5.62 -24.06 8.64
N PRO A 21 -4.52 -24.76 8.98
CA PRO A 21 -4.04 -25.94 8.24
C PRO A 21 -5.02 -27.12 8.21
N ASN A 22 -6.00 -27.17 9.12
CA ASN A 22 -7.03 -28.23 9.17
C ASN A 22 -8.31 -27.91 8.38
N ASN A 23 -8.28 -26.90 7.50
CA ASN A 23 -9.41 -26.58 6.62
C ASN A 23 -9.47 -27.59 5.47
N GLY A 24 -10.14 -28.73 5.71
CA GLY A 24 -10.32 -29.82 4.76
C GLY A 24 -10.71 -29.34 3.34
N GLY A 25 -9.91 -29.79 2.36
CA GLY A 25 -10.11 -29.60 0.93
C GLY A 25 -9.62 -28.25 0.39
N ILE A 26 -9.00 -28.28 -0.79
CA ILE A 26 -8.71 -27.10 -1.61
C ILE A 26 -10.06 -26.43 -1.89
N CYS A 27 -10.27 -25.21 -1.39
CA CYS A 27 -11.43 -24.44 -1.79
C CYS A 27 -11.28 -24.09 -3.27
N PRO A 28 -12.25 -24.42 -4.14
CA PRO A 28 -12.16 -24.14 -5.57
C PRO A 28 -12.34 -22.64 -5.90
N ASP A 29 -12.68 -21.80 -4.91
CA ASP A 29 -12.80 -20.36 -5.07
C ASP A 29 -11.41 -19.72 -5.11
N ALA A 30 -11.09 -19.08 -6.23
CA ALA A 30 -9.83 -18.37 -6.42
C ALA A 30 -9.66 -17.18 -5.46
N ALA A 31 -10.74 -16.52 -5.03
CA ALA A 31 -10.69 -15.47 -4.01
C ALA A 31 -10.32 -16.04 -2.63
N VAL A 32 -10.75 -17.27 -2.34
CA VAL A 32 -10.34 -18.02 -1.15
C VAL A 32 -8.88 -18.48 -1.25
N ALA A 33 -8.44 -18.96 -2.40
CA ALA A 33 -7.03 -19.27 -2.65
C ALA A 33 -6.11 -18.04 -2.53
N ARG A 34 -6.62 -16.82 -2.81
CA ARG A 34 -5.91 -15.53 -2.60
C ARG A 34 -5.82 -15.12 -1.12
N ALA A 35 -6.75 -15.56 -0.27
CA ALA A 35 -6.71 -15.38 1.18
C ALA A 35 -5.93 -16.51 1.90
N TRP A 36 -5.54 -17.54 1.14
CA TRP A 36 -4.51 -18.50 1.48
C TRP A 36 -3.14 -18.00 1.03
N PRO A 37 -2.07 -18.40 1.71
CA PRO A 37 -0.74 -18.27 1.15
C PRO A 37 -0.64 -18.92 -0.22
N SER A 38 -0.29 -18.14 -1.24
CA SER A 38 -0.55 -18.43 -2.65
C SER A 38 0.42 -19.43 -3.31
N LEU A 39 0.87 -20.47 -2.60
CA LEU A 39 1.78 -21.49 -3.15
C LEU A 39 1.49 -22.92 -2.71
N GLY A 40 0.33 -23.22 -2.11
CA GLY A 40 0.09 -24.56 -1.53
C GLY A 40 1.18 -24.94 -0.50
N MET A 41 1.90 -23.94 0.00
CA MET A 41 3.14 -24.08 0.76
C MET A 41 2.90 -24.55 2.19
N TRP A 42 1.66 -24.69 2.63
CA TRP A 42 1.34 -25.05 4.00
C TRP A 42 0.22 -26.08 3.96
N GLY A 43 0.52 -27.29 4.43
CA GLY A 43 -0.37 -28.45 4.28
C GLY A 43 0.33 -29.81 4.39
N GLY A 44 1.66 -29.84 4.49
CA GLY A 44 2.47 -31.03 4.75
C GLY A 44 3.27 -30.93 6.05
N LYS A 45 3.84 -32.06 6.51
CA LYS A 45 4.75 -32.13 7.67
C LYS A 45 5.92 -31.14 7.59
N ASP A 46 6.34 -30.80 6.37
CA ASP A 46 7.54 -30.03 6.09
C ASP A 46 7.32 -28.51 6.08
N PHE A 47 6.06 -28.07 6.12
CA PHE A 47 5.70 -26.64 6.21
C PHE A 47 4.48 -26.47 7.13
N PRO A 48 4.70 -26.29 8.45
CA PRO A 48 3.64 -26.14 9.45
C PRO A 48 3.12 -24.71 9.55
N PHE A 49 1.82 -24.47 9.28
CA PHE A 49 1.24 -23.11 9.29
C PHE A 49 1.31 -22.48 10.70
N PRO A 50 2.22 -21.51 10.94
CA PRO A 50 2.55 -21.10 12.31
C PRO A 50 1.43 -20.27 12.95
N VAL A 51 1.39 -20.24 14.28
CA VAL A 51 0.42 -19.42 15.02
C VAL A 51 0.62 -17.93 14.72
N SER A 52 1.87 -17.50 14.65
CA SER A 52 2.25 -16.10 14.39
C SER A 52 1.73 -15.57 13.06
N LEU A 53 1.64 -16.40 12.01
CA LEU A 53 1.07 -16.00 10.73
C LEU A 53 -0.41 -15.61 10.84
N THR A 54 -1.21 -16.32 11.66
CA THR A 54 -2.57 -15.89 11.98
C THR A 54 -2.60 -14.55 12.69
N LEU A 55 -1.69 -14.35 13.64
CA LEU A 55 -1.63 -13.10 14.41
C LEU A 55 -1.25 -11.90 13.53
N LYS A 56 -0.25 -12.03 12.65
CA LYS A 56 0.10 -11.02 11.63
C LYS A 56 -1.12 -10.62 10.79
N ARG A 57 -1.88 -11.61 10.30
CA ARG A 57 -3.13 -11.37 9.53
C ARG A 57 -4.17 -10.59 10.35
N VAL A 58 -4.34 -10.95 11.63
CA VAL A 58 -5.24 -10.22 12.53
C VAL A 58 -4.78 -8.76 12.69
N LEU A 59 -3.47 -8.53 12.88
CA LEU A 59 -2.90 -7.18 12.99
C LEU A 59 -3.09 -6.36 11.71
N GLU A 60 -2.85 -6.94 10.54
CA GLU A 60 -3.10 -6.28 9.24
C GLU A 60 -4.58 -5.97 9.01
N TYR A 61 -5.52 -6.81 9.47
CA TYR A 61 -6.94 -6.43 9.45
C TYR A 61 -7.25 -5.30 10.42
N VAL A 62 -6.84 -5.43 11.68
CA VAL A 62 -7.16 -4.47 12.75
C VAL A 62 -6.55 -3.10 12.47
N TYR A 63 -5.25 -3.07 12.15
CA TYR A 63 -4.46 -1.84 12.03
C TYR A 63 -4.08 -1.46 10.61
N GLY A 64 -4.13 -2.37 9.63
CA GLY A 64 -3.82 -2.09 8.23
C GLY A 64 -5.04 -1.79 7.35
N SER A 65 -6.26 -2.16 7.77
CA SER A 65 -7.49 -1.88 7.01
C SER A 65 -8.12 -0.53 7.38
N ILE A 66 -7.37 0.55 7.18
CA ILE A 66 -7.75 1.91 7.59
C ILE A 66 -8.55 2.60 6.49
N ARG A 67 -9.59 3.35 6.87
CA ARG A 67 -10.30 4.28 5.97
C ARG A 67 -10.50 5.66 6.59
N HIS A 68 -10.61 6.69 5.76
CA HIS A 68 -10.96 8.05 6.20
C HIS A 68 -12.28 8.51 5.55
N ASP A 69 -13.26 8.91 6.36
CA ASP A 69 -14.61 9.29 5.90
C ASP A 69 -14.81 10.82 5.71
N GLY A 70 -13.74 11.58 5.87
CA GLY A 70 -13.76 13.05 5.80
C GLY A 70 -13.92 13.72 7.16
N LYS A 71 -14.03 12.94 8.24
CA LYS A 71 -14.00 13.44 9.61
C LYS A 71 -12.96 12.72 10.44
N ASP A 72 -13.00 11.40 10.40
CA ASP A 72 -12.20 10.56 11.29
C ASP A 72 -11.55 9.39 10.53
N PHE A 73 -10.48 8.86 11.12
CA PHE A 73 -9.92 7.57 10.73
C PHE A 73 -10.72 6.43 11.37
N HIS A 74 -11.07 5.44 10.57
CA HIS A 74 -11.78 4.25 11.01
C HIS A 74 -10.90 3.04 10.77
N TYR A 75 -10.60 2.34 11.86
CA TYR A 75 -9.94 1.04 11.87
C TYR A 75 -10.98 -0.08 11.82
N TRP A 76 -10.51 -1.32 11.65
CA TRP A 76 -11.42 -2.45 11.65
C TRP A 76 -11.89 -2.76 13.08
N THR A 77 -13.19 -2.65 13.33
CA THR A 77 -13.81 -2.78 14.66
C THR A 77 -14.96 -3.80 14.68
N ASP A 78 -15.01 -4.72 13.74
CA ASP A 78 -16.09 -5.72 13.70
C ASP A 78 -15.81 -6.92 14.61
N PHE A 79 -14.57 -7.01 15.09
CA PHE A 79 -14.17 -7.91 16.17
C PHE A 79 -14.53 -9.38 15.93
N GLY A 80 -14.57 -9.83 14.68
CA GLY A 80 -14.83 -11.23 14.35
C GLY A 80 -14.02 -11.73 13.16
N PHE A 81 -13.57 -12.98 13.26
CA PHE A 81 -12.93 -13.70 12.18
C PHE A 81 -13.63 -15.03 12.01
N HIS A 82 -13.83 -15.44 10.76
CA HIS A 82 -14.30 -16.78 10.47
C HIS A 82 -13.10 -17.72 10.36
N SER A 83 -13.16 -18.87 11.02
CA SER A 83 -12.23 -19.97 10.80
C SER A 83 -13.01 -21.25 10.99
N ARG A 84 -12.80 -22.26 10.15
CA ARG A 84 -13.51 -23.54 10.32
C ARG A 84 -13.08 -24.24 11.60
N THR A 85 -11.81 -24.07 12.00
CA THR A 85 -11.26 -24.68 13.22
C THR A 85 -10.32 -23.70 13.94
N TRP A 86 -10.61 -23.44 15.20
CA TRP A 86 -9.70 -22.75 16.13
C TRP A 86 -9.00 -23.75 17.04
N GLU A 87 -7.74 -24.05 16.72
CA GLU A 87 -6.87 -24.82 17.61
C GLU A 87 -6.59 -24.03 18.89
N ARG A 88 -6.53 -24.73 20.03
CA ARG A 88 -6.35 -24.11 21.36
C ARG A 88 -5.18 -23.11 21.39
N ALA A 89 -4.00 -23.51 20.92
CA ALA A 89 -2.82 -22.64 20.92
C ALA A 89 -3.02 -21.34 20.13
N ARG A 90 -3.73 -21.42 18.99
CA ARG A 90 -4.03 -20.28 18.13
C ARG A 90 -5.07 -19.35 18.77
N TYR A 91 -6.09 -19.94 19.42
CA TYR A 91 -7.10 -19.18 20.14
C TYR A 91 -6.52 -18.46 21.37
N GLU A 92 -5.68 -19.13 22.17
CA GLU A 92 -4.98 -18.52 23.30
C GLU A 92 -4.06 -17.38 22.85
N ALA A 93 -3.34 -17.55 21.73
CA ALA A 93 -2.49 -16.51 21.17
C ALA A 93 -3.31 -15.32 20.63
N LEU A 94 -4.46 -15.58 20.00
CA LEU A 94 -5.41 -14.54 19.59
C LEU A 94 -5.91 -13.76 20.80
N LEU A 95 -6.32 -14.41 21.88
CA LEU A 95 -6.79 -13.74 23.10
C LEU A 95 -5.72 -12.84 23.72
N LYS A 96 -4.47 -13.30 23.77
CA LYS A 96 -3.34 -12.48 24.25
C LYS A 96 -3.14 -11.23 23.38
N LEU A 97 -3.10 -11.41 22.07
CA LEU A 97 -3.01 -10.30 21.11
C LEU A 97 -4.19 -9.33 21.25
N TRP A 98 -5.39 -9.87 21.46
CA TRP A 98 -6.60 -9.07 21.63
C TRP A 98 -6.57 -8.20 22.88
N GLY A 99 -5.91 -8.67 23.95
CA GLY A 99 -5.66 -7.86 25.14
C GLY A 99 -4.88 -6.58 24.82
N PHE A 100 -3.89 -6.67 23.92
CA PHE A 100 -3.18 -5.48 23.41
C PHE A 100 -4.12 -4.60 22.58
N ILE A 101 -4.85 -5.18 21.62
CA ILE A 101 -5.77 -4.43 20.74
C ILE A 101 -6.83 -3.67 21.53
N ALA A 102 -7.44 -4.31 22.52
CA ALA A 102 -8.47 -3.70 23.36
C ALA A 102 -7.92 -2.56 24.24
N LYS A 103 -6.65 -2.67 24.68
CA LYS A 103 -5.98 -1.66 25.51
C LYS A 103 -5.50 -0.46 24.69
N HIS A 104 -5.18 -0.67 23.42
CA HIS A 104 -4.57 0.33 22.53
C HIS A 104 -5.41 0.54 21.27
N PRO A 105 -6.68 1.00 21.39
CA PRO A 105 -7.49 1.31 20.23
C PRO A 105 -6.81 2.41 19.40
N ALA A 106 -6.60 2.15 18.11
CA ALA A 106 -5.95 3.08 17.22
C ALA A 106 -6.86 4.29 16.93
N LYS A 107 -6.27 5.47 16.95
CA LYS A 107 -6.91 6.75 16.64
C LYS A 107 -6.62 7.21 15.22
N ARG A 108 -5.34 7.13 14.81
CA ARG A 108 -4.89 7.56 13.46
C ARG A 108 -3.55 6.94 13.10
N PRO A 109 -3.26 6.75 11.80
CA PRO A 109 -1.94 6.30 11.37
C PRO A 109 -0.91 7.42 11.61
N LEU A 110 0.35 7.04 11.83
CA LEU A 110 1.44 8.01 11.74
C LEU A 110 1.67 8.37 10.28
N LYS A 111 1.14 9.53 9.86
CA LYS A 111 1.27 10.16 8.53
C LYS A 111 1.73 9.17 7.42
N ALA A 112 0.77 8.64 6.68
CA ALA A 112 0.96 7.56 5.73
C ALA A 112 0.36 7.90 4.36
N CYS A 113 0.58 7.02 3.36
CA CYS A 113 -0.05 7.14 2.05
C CYS A 113 -1.58 7.06 2.17
N ALA A 114 -2.28 7.93 1.44
CA ALA A 114 -3.70 7.80 1.18
C ALA A 114 -3.92 7.26 -0.23
N PHE A 115 -4.81 6.27 -0.37
CA PHE A 115 -5.16 5.64 -1.64
C PHE A 115 -6.57 6.05 -2.03
N LEU A 116 -6.69 6.85 -3.08
CA LEU A 116 -7.99 7.32 -3.55
C LEU A 116 -8.74 6.18 -4.24
N CYS A 117 -9.83 5.73 -3.62
CA CYS A 117 -10.78 4.78 -4.18
C CYS A 117 -12.02 5.55 -4.64
N SER A 118 -12.41 5.41 -5.91
CA SER A 118 -13.54 6.14 -6.47
C SER A 118 -14.26 5.31 -7.52
N GLU A 119 -15.47 4.84 -7.17
CA GLU A 119 -16.34 4.10 -8.09
C GLU A 119 -16.61 4.88 -9.37
N GLU A 120 -16.77 6.20 -9.30
CA GLU A 120 -16.98 7.04 -10.48
C GLU A 120 -15.77 7.04 -11.42
N CYS A 121 -14.55 7.04 -10.87
CA CYS A 121 -13.33 6.94 -11.69
C CYS A 121 -13.29 5.56 -12.36
N CYS A 122 -13.61 4.49 -11.63
CA CYS A 122 -13.74 3.16 -12.20
C CYS A 122 -14.81 3.13 -13.31
N ARG A 123 -16.03 3.63 -13.09
CA ARG A 123 -17.12 3.62 -14.09
C ARG A 123 -16.80 4.43 -15.35
N ASN A 124 -16.11 5.56 -15.21
CA ASN A 124 -15.78 6.46 -16.31
C ASN A 124 -14.52 6.02 -17.08
N HIS A 125 -13.58 5.35 -16.42
CA HIS A 125 -12.37 4.84 -17.06
C HIS A 125 -12.67 3.63 -17.95
N LYS A 126 -12.25 3.69 -19.21
CA LYS A 126 -12.59 2.67 -20.24
C LYS A 126 -11.44 1.72 -20.59
N VAL A 127 -10.28 1.89 -19.96
CA VAL A 127 -9.12 1.01 -20.19
C VAL A 127 -9.30 -0.25 -19.35
N CYS A 128 -9.76 -1.32 -20.00
CA CYS A 128 -10.00 -2.62 -19.38
C CYS A 128 -9.03 -3.67 -19.94
N TYR A 129 -8.87 -4.77 -19.22
CA TYR A 129 -7.94 -5.83 -19.62
C TYR A 129 -8.44 -6.59 -20.85
N ASP A 130 -7.51 -7.19 -21.60
CA ASP A 130 -7.79 -7.92 -22.84
C ASP A 130 -8.74 -9.10 -22.60
N GLU A 131 -8.70 -9.64 -21.38
CA GLU A 131 -9.50 -10.75 -20.88
C GLU A 131 -11.02 -10.45 -20.83
N TYR A 132 -11.42 -9.17 -20.78
CA TYR A 132 -12.81 -8.76 -20.52
C TYR A 132 -13.58 -8.24 -21.75
N GLY A 133 -13.00 -8.33 -22.95
CA GLY A 133 -13.64 -7.82 -24.17
C GLY A 133 -13.86 -6.30 -24.14
N GLU A 134 -14.36 -5.71 -25.23
CA GLU A 134 -14.58 -4.26 -25.31
C GLU A 134 -15.94 -3.80 -24.78
N LYS A 135 -16.88 -4.72 -24.55
CA LYS A 135 -18.30 -4.35 -24.50
C LYS A 135 -18.86 -4.07 -23.13
N ASP A 136 -18.35 -4.68 -22.06
CA ASP A 136 -18.76 -4.35 -20.69
C ASP A 136 -17.69 -4.90 -19.74
N CYS A 137 -16.96 -4.03 -19.05
CA CYS A 137 -15.96 -4.42 -18.04
C CYS A 137 -16.62 -4.98 -16.75
N TYR A 138 -17.83 -5.52 -16.89
CA TYR A 138 -18.64 -6.11 -15.84
C TYR A 138 -18.67 -7.61 -16.07
N THR A 139 -17.79 -8.35 -15.39
CA THR A 139 -17.97 -9.80 -15.30
C THR A 139 -18.81 -10.17 -14.07
N PRO A 140 -19.68 -11.18 -14.17
CA PRO A 140 -20.48 -11.67 -13.04
C PRO A 140 -19.65 -12.26 -11.88
N PHE A 141 -18.34 -12.45 -12.06
CA PHE A 141 -17.47 -13.13 -11.09
C PHE A 141 -16.83 -12.20 -10.05
N GLY A 142 -17.11 -10.90 -10.07
CA GLY A 142 -16.64 -9.97 -9.03
C GLY A 142 -15.14 -9.70 -9.06
N ASP A 143 -14.51 -9.75 -10.24
CA ASP A 143 -13.12 -9.34 -10.44
C ASP A 143 -12.96 -7.80 -10.53
N LEU A 144 -11.70 -7.32 -10.48
CA LEU A 144 -11.33 -5.92 -10.66
C LEU A 144 -11.94 -5.35 -11.95
N PHE A 145 -12.63 -4.21 -11.82
CA PHE A 145 -13.41 -3.58 -12.89
C PHE A 145 -12.54 -3.12 -14.06
N ASN A 146 -11.43 -2.42 -13.78
CA ASN A 146 -10.48 -1.92 -14.77
C ASN A 146 -9.18 -1.47 -14.08
N THR A 147 -8.25 -0.86 -14.84
CA THR A 147 -6.97 -0.41 -14.27
C THR A 147 -7.14 0.67 -13.20
N ALA A 148 -8.22 1.46 -13.23
CA ALA A 148 -8.48 2.47 -12.21
C ALA A 148 -8.80 1.87 -10.82
N GLU A 149 -9.37 0.67 -10.77
CA GLU A 149 -9.52 -0.06 -9.51
C GLU A 149 -8.23 -0.75 -9.06
N GLU A 150 -7.42 -1.25 -10.01
CA GLU A 150 -6.22 -2.04 -9.73
C GLU A 150 -5.03 -1.19 -9.27
N VAL A 151 -4.78 -0.04 -9.90
CA VAL A 151 -3.55 0.74 -9.64
C VAL A 151 -3.43 1.29 -8.21
N PRO A 152 -4.49 1.69 -7.48
CA PRO A 152 -4.35 2.04 -6.07
C PRO A 152 -4.00 0.84 -5.20
N ALA A 153 -4.52 -0.35 -5.49
CA ALA A 153 -4.19 -1.57 -4.77
C ALA A 153 -2.75 -2.01 -5.05
N TYR A 154 -2.30 -1.92 -6.30
CA TYR A 154 -0.91 -2.12 -6.69
C TYR A 154 0.04 -1.16 -5.96
N ALA A 155 -0.29 0.14 -5.94
CA ALA A 155 0.52 1.13 -5.24
C ALA A 155 0.56 0.87 -3.72
N TYR A 156 -0.54 0.39 -3.13
CA TYR A 156 -0.56 -0.03 -1.73
C TYR A 156 0.45 -1.15 -1.50
N GLU A 157 0.38 -2.23 -2.28
CA GLU A 157 1.32 -3.35 -2.17
C GLU A 157 2.78 -2.91 -2.33
N MET A 158 3.08 -2.10 -3.36
CA MET A 158 4.43 -1.56 -3.57
C MET A 158 4.88 -0.67 -2.42
N SER A 159 3.99 0.10 -1.79
CA SER A 159 4.33 0.89 -0.60
C SER A 159 4.69 0.00 0.60
N ARG A 160 4.01 -1.15 0.76
CA ARG A 160 4.32 -2.13 1.82
C ARG A 160 5.70 -2.74 1.60
N ILE A 161 5.99 -3.19 0.37
CA ILE A 161 7.30 -3.75 0.00
C ILE A 161 8.41 -2.68 0.12
N ALA A 162 8.09 -1.41 -0.15
CA ALA A 162 9.01 -0.30 0.03
C ALA A 162 9.33 0.01 1.51
N GLY A 163 8.68 -0.69 2.46
CA GLY A 163 8.88 -0.53 3.89
C GLY A 163 8.17 0.68 4.48
N MET A 164 7.19 1.24 3.77
CA MET A 164 6.41 2.38 4.25
C MET A 164 5.36 1.96 5.28
N ASN A 165 4.92 2.90 6.11
CA ASN A 165 3.79 2.69 7.01
C ASN A 165 2.53 2.24 6.25
N GLY A 166 1.71 1.39 6.86
CA GLY A 166 0.40 1.01 6.34
C GLY A 166 -0.45 2.24 6.09
N GLY A 167 -0.83 2.46 4.83
CA GLY A 167 -1.66 3.59 4.46
C GLY A 167 -3.15 3.32 4.61
N PHE A 168 -3.96 4.25 4.11
CA PHE A 168 -5.41 4.21 4.30
C PHE A 168 -6.17 4.49 3.00
N ALA A 169 -7.37 3.93 2.89
CA ALA A 169 -8.25 4.22 1.77
C ALA A 169 -9.03 5.52 2.03
N VAL A 170 -9.27 6.30 0.98
CA VAL A 170 -10.11 7.51 1.02
C VAL A 170 -10.93 7.62 -0.26
N ASN A 171 -12.11 8.23 -0.20
CA ASN A 171 -12.87 8.58 -1.40
C ASN A 171 -12.80 10.08 -1.69
N ARG A 172 -13.22 10.51 -2.89
CA ARG A 172 -13.13 11.92 -3.30
C ARG A 172 -13.89 12.87 -2.38
N LYS A 173 -15.05 12.45 -1.87
CA LYS A 173 -15.90 13.26 -0.99
C LYS A 173 -15.22 13.52 0.37
N SER A 174 -14.36 12.62 0.80
CA SER A 174 -13.59 12.71 2.05
C SER A 174 -12.33 13.58 1.96
N LEU A 175 -11.88 13.99 0.77
CA LEU A 175 -10.62 14.73 0.60
C LEU A 175 -10.62 16.09 1.33
N ALA A 176 -11.77 16.75 1.41
CA ALA A 176 -11.91 18.04 2.10
C ALA A 176 -11.62 17.95 3.61
N GLY A 177 -11.76 16.76 4.21
CA GLY A 177 -11.49 16.51 5.62
C GLY A 177 -10.04 16.15 5.94
N LEU A 178 -9.18 16.02 4.93
CA LEU A 178 -7.77 15.71 5.12
C LEU A 178 -6.90 16.98 5.11
N SER A 179 -5.77 16.90 5.78
CA SER A 179 -4.72 17.92 5.80
C SER A 179 -3.34 17.31 5.56
N GLY A 180 -2.34 18.15 5.25
CA GLY A 180 -0.94 17.72 5.15
C GLY A 180 -0.32 17.08 6.41
N ASN A 181 -1.03 17.07 7.55
CA ASN A 181 -0.62 16.34 8.75
C ASN A 181 -1.08 14.87 8.75
N ASP A 182 -2.11 14.55 7.97
CA ASP A 182 -2.76 13.24 7.95
C ASP A 182 -2.07 12.26 6.99
N LEU A 183 -1.53 12.79 5.89
CA LEU A 183 -0.88 12.04 4.82
C LEU A 183 0.35 12.75 4.28
N ASP A 184 1.30 11.99 3.74
CA ASP A 184 2.47 12.50 3.04
C ASP A 184 2.41 12.27 1.52
N VAL A 185 1.73 11.21 1.07
CA VAL A 185 1.48 10.93 -0.35
C VAL A 185 0.00 10.67 -0.58
N LEU A 186 -0.57 11.28 -1.61
CA LEU A 186 -1.88 10.93 -2.15
C LEU A 186 -1.70 10.18 -3.46
N VAL A 187 -2.16 8.93 -3.49
CA VAL A 187 -2.17 8.08 -4.68
C VAL A 187 -3.49 8.25 -5.41
N LEU A 188 -3.40 8.61 -6.69
CA LEU A 188 -4.51 8.98 -7.55
C LEU A 188 -4.70 7.91 -8.63
N PRO A 189 -5.88 7.27 -8.73
CA PRO A 189 -6.24 6.49 -9.92
C PRO A 189 -6.34 7.44 -11.14
N PRO A 190 -6.51 6.90 -12.36
CA PRO A 190 -6.88 7.69 -13.52
C PRO A 190 -8.08 8.60 -13.19
N LEU A 191 -7.90 9.91 -13.36
CA LEU A 191 -8.86 10.94 -12.94
C LEU A 191 -9.95 11.19 -13.99
N THR A 192 -10.28 10.18 -14.80
CA THR A 192 -11.31 10.27 -15.83
C THR A 192 -12.66 10.64 -15.21
N GLY A 193 -13.24 11.75 -15.68
CA GLY A 193 -14.54 12.25 -15.20
C GLY A 193 -14.53 12.87 -13.80
N VAL A 194 -13.36 13.18 -13.23
CA VAL A 194 -13.27 13.83 -11.92
C VAL A 194 -13.72 15.29 -12.00
N THR A 195 -14.50 15.74 -11.00
CA THR A 195 -15.07 17.09 -11.00
C THR A 195 -14.03 18.16 -10.66
N GLY A 196 -14.25 19.39 -11.14
CA GLY A 196 -13.39 20.52 -10.78
C GLY A 196 -13.35 20.83 -9.27
N LYS A 197 -14.36 20.39 -8.49
CA LYS A 197 -14.33 20.51 -7.03
C LYS A 197 -13.29 19.56 -6.42
N ASP A 198 -13.29 18.30 -6.83
CA ASP A 198 -12.36 17.30 -6.32
C ASP A 198 -10.90 17.63 -6.71
N LEU A 199 -10.69 18.13 -7.94
CA LEU A 199 -9.38 18.61 -8.38
C LEU A 199 -8.84 19.76 -7.54
N ARG A 200 -9.71 20.65 -7.04
CA ARG A 200 -9.31 21.72 -6.12
C ARG A 200 -8.87 21.19 -4.77
N GLU A 201 -9.51 20.15 -4.25
CA GLU A 201 -9.10 19.52 -2.99
C GLU A 201 -7.74 18.81 -3.13
N ILE A 202 -7.51 18.11 -4.25
CA ILE A 202 -6.18 17.53 -4.56
C ILE A 202 -5.10 18.62 -4.60
N ARG A 203 -5.38 19.74 -5.29
CA ARG A 203 -4.48 20.90 -5.32
C ARG A 203 -4.24 21.50 -3.95
N ARG A 204 -5.27 21.60 -3.10
CA ARG A 204 -5.16 22.11 -1.73
C ARG A 204 -4.20 21.24 -0.92
N LEU A 205 -4.41 19.92 -0.92
CA LEU A 205 -3.52 18.97 -0.24
C LEU A 205 -2.08 19.07 -0.74
N HIS A 206 -1.87 19.18 -2.05
CA HIS A 206 -0.52 19.36 -2.60
C HIS A 206 0.14 20.66 -2.12
N LYS A 207 -0.62 21.76 -2.03
CA LYS A 207 -0.13 23.04 -1.47
C LYS A 207 0.23 22.96 0.00
N GLU A 208 -0.34 22.02 0.74
CA GLU A 208 0.00 21.72 2.14
C GLU A 208 1.21 20.78 2.28
N GLY A 209 1.85 20.41 1.17
CA GLY A 209 3.05 19.58 1.17
C GLY A 209 2.82 18.09 0.93
N VAL A 210 1.60 17.69 0.56
CA VAL A 210 1.30 16.31 0.18
C VAL A 210 1.86 16.01 -1.21
N SER A 211 2.70 14.99 -1.34
CA SER A 211 3.19 14.52 -2.64
C SER A 211 2.09 13.75 -3.39
N LEU A 212 2.15 13.74 -4.72
CA LEU A 212 1.14 13.07 -5.57
C LEU A 212 1.75 11.93 -6.38
N LEU A 213 1.10 10.77 -6.42
CA LEU A 213 1.39 9.70 -7.38
C LEU A 213 0.15 9.50 -8.26
N GLY A 214 0.25 9.83 -9.54
CA GLY A 214 -0.82 9.63 -10.52
C GLY A 214 -0.57 8.45 -11.44
N PHE A 215 -1.65 7.87 -11.95
CA PHE A 215 -1.63 6.81 -12.95
C PHE A 215 -2.49 7.19 -14.16
N GLU A 216 -1.94 6.99 -15.36
CA GLU A 216 -2.54 7.07 -16.70
C GLU A 216 -3.11 8.44 -17.10
N GLU A 217 -4.04 8.98 -16.31
CA GLU A 217 -4.79 10.21 -16.61
C GLU A 217 -4.83 11.14 -15.39
N VAL A 218 -4.28 12.34 -15.57
CA VAL A 218 -4.24 13.41 -14.56
C VAL A 218 -4.86 14.70 -15.09
N ALA A 219 -5.92 14.55 -15.90
CA ALA A 219 -6.58 15.65 -16.57
C ALA A 219 -6.94 16.80 -15.60
N GLY A 220 -6.52 18.02 -15.94
CA GLY A 220 -6.72 19.20 -15.11
C GLY A 220 -5.71 19.38 -13.97
N LEU A 221 -4.69 18.52 -13.87
CA LEU A 221 -3.54 18.64 -12.95
C LEU A 221 -2.18 18.61 -13.67
N GLU A 222 -2.16 18.77 -15.00
CA GLU A 222 -0.96 18.64 -15.83
C GLU A 222 0.19 19.57 -15.40
N ASP A 223 -0.14 20.78 -14.91
CA ASP A 223 0.80 21.73 -14.35
C ASP A 223 1.49 21.20 -13.08
N LEU A 224 0.78 20.46 -12.22
CA LEU A 224 1.38 19.87 -11.03
C LEU A 224 2.36 18.76 -11.41
N PHE A 225 2.00 17.95 -12.40
CA PHE A 225 2.83 16.84 -12.88
C PHE A 225 3.90 17.27 -13.89
N GLY A 226 3.93 18.53 -14.33
CA GLY A 226 4.92 19.05 -15.28
C GLY A 226 4.79 18.46 -16.69
N VAL A 227 3.59 18.06 -17.08
CA VAL A 227 3.33 17.38 -18.37
C VAL A 227 2.39 18.19 -19.27
N LYS A 228 2.22 17.73 -20.50
CA LYS A 228 1.19 18.19 -21.44
C LYS A 228 0.53 16.99 -22.12
N ALA A 229 -0.79 17.04 -22.27
CA ALA A 229 -1.53 16.01 -23.00
C ALA A 229 -1.20 16.06 -24.50
N GLY A 230 -1.32 14.92 -25.15
CA GLY A 230 -1.13 14.76 -26.59
C GLY A 230 -1.87 13.52 -27.10
N ARG A 231 -1.58 13.12 -28.33
CA ARG A 231 -2.14 11.87 -28.87
C ARG A 231 -1.59 10.67 -28.10
N ALA A 232 -2.46 9.74 -27.74
CA ALA A 232 -2.08 8.45 -27.18
C ALA A 232 -1.13 7.68 -28.12
N VAL A 233 -0.14 7.02 -27.54
CA VAL A 233 0.88 6.21 -28.22
C VAL A 233 1.02 4.90 -27.46
N ARG A 234 0.93 3.78 -28.18
CA ARG A 234 1.20 2.46 -27.62
C ARG A 234 2.66 2.32 -27.23
N VAL A 235 2.91 1.74 -26.07
CA VAL A 235 4.22 1.45 -25.54
C VAL A 235 4.47 -0.05 -25.65
N HIS A 236 5.57 -0.43 -26.29
CA HIS A 236 5.98 -1.83 -26.42
C HIS A 236 7.26 -2.14 -25.70
N ARG A 237 8.11 -1.14 -25.46
CA ARG A 237 9.38 -1.29 -24.76
C ARG A 237 9.53 -0.21 -23.70
N ILE A 238 9.97 -0.62 -22.52
CA ILE A 238 10.18 0.27 -21.37
C ILE A 238 11.59 0.07 -20.84
N GLN A 239 12.32 1.16 -20.66
CA GLN A 239 13.66 1.17 -20.09
C GLN A 239 13.86 2.40 -19.21
N VAL A 240 14.90 2.36 -18.38
CA VAL A 240 15.29 3.51 -17.55
C VAL A 240 15.90 4.60 -18.43
N SER A 241 15.49 5.84 -18.23
CA SER A 241 16.12 6.99 -18.89
C SER A 241 17.60 7.11 -18.47
N PRO A 242 18.50 7.60 -19.34
CA PRO A 242 19.88 7.84 -18.95
C PRO A 242 19.98 9.02 -17.97
N GLY A 243 20.85 8.90 -16.96
CA GLY A 243 21.18 10.00 -16.04
C GLY A 243 21.20 9.61 -14.57
N ALA A 244 21.56 10.55 -13.70
CA ALA A 244 21.55 10.36 -12.25
C ALA A 244 20.17 10.72 -11.67
N HIS A 245 19.38 9.69 -11.33
CA HIS A 245 18.05 9.84 -10.73
C HIS A 245 17.71 8.61 -9.89
N PRO A 246 16.58 8.59 -9.15
CA PRO A 246 16.26 7.52 -8.19
C PRO A 246 16.18 6.10 -8.77
N LEU A 247 16.13 5.94 -10.09
CA LEU A 247 16.03 4.63 -10.76
C LEU A 247 17.32 4.21 -11.45
N ALA A 248 18.43 4.95 -11.31
CA ALA A 248 19.68 4.69 -12.02
C ALA A 248 20.21 3.26 -11.80
N GLU A 249 19.99 2.70 -10.60
CA GLU A 249 20.37 1.31 -10.27
C GLU A 249 19.56 0.24 -11.02
N LEU A 250 18.45 0.63 -11.66
CA LEU A 250 17.59 -0.25 -12.46
C LEU A 250 17.93 -0.21 -13.95
N SER A 251 18.98 0.51 -14.35
CA SER A 251 19.35 0.76 -15.76
C SER A 251 19.66 -0.50 -16.59
N SER A 252 19.94 -1.63 -15.94
CA SER A 252 20.11 -2.93 -16.59
C SER A 252 18.79 -3.63 -16.94
N LEU A 253 17.66 -3.17 -16.40
CA LEU A 253 16.35 -3.75 -16.65
C LEU A 253 15.71 -3.11 -17.87
N THR A 254 15.07 -3.93 -18.69
CA THR A 254 14.23 -3.51 -19.82
C THR A 254 13.04 -4.45 -19.86
N GLU A 255 11.87 -3.89 -20.13
CA GLU A 255 10.62 -4.64 -20.20
C GLU A 255 9.98 -4.46 -21.56
N TYR A 256 9.18 -5.43 -21.93
CA TYR A 256 8.40 -5.42 -23.15
C TYR A 256 6.95 -5.68 -22.81
N THR A 257 6.04 -5.08 -23.58
CA THR A 257 4.64 -5.44 -23.48
C THR A 257 3.88 -5.32 -24.79
N ASP A 258 2.94 -6.23 -25.03
CA ASP A 258 2.00 -6.16 -26.16
C ASP A 258 0.56 -5.86 -25.74
N HIS A 259 0.30 -5.59 -24.45
CA HIS A 259 -1.04 -5.30 -23.97
C HIS A 259 -1.56 -3.97 -24.55
N ARG A 260 -2.81 -3.97 -25.06
CA ARG A 260 -3.42 -2.76 -25.67
C ARG A 260 -3.60 -1.59 -24.71
N ALA A 261 -3.67 -1.86 -23.41
CA ALA A 261 -3.81 -0.85 -22.35
C ALA A 261 -2.50 -0.12 -22.04
N ALA A 262 -1.35 -0.63 -22.49
CA ALA A 262 -0.07 0.06 -22.39
C ALA A 262 0.01 1.20 -23.43
N ALA A 263 -0.74 2.27 -23.20
CA ALA A 263 -0.77 3.43 -24.08
C ALA A 263 -0.69 4.72 -23.26
N GLY A 264 0.33 5.54 -23.53
CA GLY A 264 0.55 6.82 -22.84
C GLY A 264 0.14 8.00 -23.70
N GLN A 265 -0.31 9.08 -23.06
CA GLN A 265 -0.76 10.30 -23.76
C GLN A 265 -0.01 11.57 -23.35
N TYR A 266 0.71 11.55 -22.23
CA TYR A 266 1.43 12.72 -21.74
C TYR A 266 2.85 12.81 -22.29
N ARG A 267 3.32 14.04 -22.45
CA ARG A 267 4.72 14.38 -22.78
C ARG A 267 5.27 15.31 -21.71
N ALA A 268 6.57 15.21 -21.46
CA ALA A 268 7.25 16.13 -20.55
C ALA A 268 7.12 17.57 -21.07
N LYS A 269 6.81 18.49 -20.15
CA LYS A 269 6.93 19.94 -20.34
C LYS A 269 8.02 20.48 -19.41
N GLU A 270 7.89 20.16 -18.12
CA GLU A 270 8.80 20.55 -17.04
C GLU A 270 9.23 19.32 -16.20
N ALA A 271 8.54 18.18 -16.37
CA ALA A 271 8.85 16.95 -15.68
C ALA A 271 10.13 16.28 -16.19
N ALA A 272 10.89 15.69 -15.26
CA ALA A 272 11.95 14.75 -15.58
C ALA A 272 11.33 13.40 -15.95
N VAL A 273 11.86 12.78 -17.02
CA VAL A 273 11.49 11.42 -17.43
C VAL A 273 12.44 10.43 -16.77
N LEU A 274 11.89 9.40 -16.12
CA LEU A 274 12.66 8.36 -15.42
C LEU A 274 12.58 7.01 -16.11
N LEU A 275 11.46 6.73 -16.77
CA LEU A 275 11.30 5.57 -17.65
C LEU A 275 10.84 6.05 -19.03
N GLU A 276 11.45 5.50 -20.06
CA GLU A 276 11.20 5.81 -21.47
C GLU A 276 10.68 4.59 -22.23
N GLY A 277 9.86 4.87 -23.24
CA GLY A 277 9.45 3.96 -24.30
C GLY A 277 9.20 4.78 -25.56
N GLU A 278 8.25 4.35 -26.39
CA GLU A 278 7.76 5.10 -27.55
C GLU A 278 7.16 6.47 -27.16
N ILE A 279 6.74 6.59 -25.90
CA ILE A 279 6.41 7.82 -25.19
C ILE A 279 6.96 7.70 -23.76
N PRO A 280 7.31 8.81 -23.07
CA PRO A 280 7.71 8.74 -21.66
C PRO A 280 6.71 7.97 -20.79
N VAL A 281 7.20 7.06 -19.96
CA VAL A 281 6.40 6.10 -19.18
C VAL A 281 6.25 6.53 -17.72
N LEU A 282 7.30 7.08 -17.12
CA LEU A 282 7.28 7.55 -15.74
C LEU A 282 7.92 8.93 -15.65
N PHE A 283 7.18 9.87 -15.07
CA PHE A 283 7.62 11.24 -14.85
C PHE A 283 7.84 11.51 -13.36
N THR A 284 8.72 12.46 -13.06
CA THR A 284 8.72 13.18 -11.77
C THR A 284 8.78 14.67 -11.99
N HIS A 285 8.13 15.42 -11.10
CA HIS A 285 8.16 16.88 -11.11
C HIS A 285 8.13 17.41 -9.68
N THR A 286 8.98 18.41 -9.40
CA THR A 286 9.02 19.06 -8.09
C THR A 286 8.43 20.45 -8.22
N THR A 287 7.34 20.70 -7.50
CA THR A 287 6.75 22.03 -7.40
C THR A 287 7.34 22.75 -6.19
N ARG A 288 6.97 24.02 -5.98
CA ARG A 288 7.35 24.75 -4.75
C ARG A 288 6.72 24.17 -3.47
N TRP A 289 5.74 23.29 -3.59
CA TRP A 289 5.00 22.74 -2.44
C TRP A 289 5.34 21.29 -2.14
N GLY A 290 5.69 20.49 -3.15
CA GLY A 290 5.98 19.08 -2.95
C GLY A 290 6.41 18.39 -4.24
N LYS A 291 6.44 17.06 -4.20
CA LYS A 291 6.85 16.22 -5.33
C LYS A 291 5.64 15.56 -5.97
N THR A 292 5.76 15.27 -7.25
CA THR A 292 4.76 14.51 -8.00
C THR A 292 5.45 13.47 -8.86
N ALA A 293 4.77 12.36 -9.12
CA ALA A 293 5.17 11.37 -10.11
C ALA A 293 3.95 10.86 -10.87
N LEU A 294 4.13 10.57 -12.16
CA LEU A 294 3.06 10.08 -13.02
C LEU A 294 3.54 8.87 -13.80
N PHE A 295 2.87 7.73 -13.64
CA PHE A 295 2.95 6.65 -14.61
C PHE A 295 1.98 6.96 -15.75
N ASN A 296 2.51 7.16 -16.97
CA ASN A 296 1.73 7.49 -18.16
C ASN A 296 0.95 6.30 -18.73
N ILE A 297 1.21 5.10 -18.22
CA ILE A 297 0.56 3.84 -18.58
C ILE A 297 0.21 3.10 -17.28
N PRO A 298 -0.74 2.14 -17.27
CA PRO A 298 -1.00 1.35 -16.09
C PRO A 298 0.16 0.37 -15.85
N PRO A 299 0.88 0.42 -14.71
CA PRO A 299 2.03 -0.46 -14.49
C PRO A 299 1.67 -1.95 -14.48
N THR A 300 0.43 -2.26 -14.14
CA THR A 300 -0.09 -3.61 -13.92
C THR A 300 -0.41 -4.37 -15.20
N VAL A 301 -0.35 -3.71 -16.36
CA VAL A 301 -0.56 -4.37 -17.66
C VAL A 301 0.74 -4.77 -18.35
N VAL A 302 1.88 -4.24 -17.90
CA VAL A 302 3.18 -4.53 -18.51
C VAL A 302 3.56 -5.97 -18.22
N ARG A 303 3.86 -6.75 -19.27
CA ARG A 303 4.13 -8.20 -19.26
C ARG A 303 2.94 -9.09 -18.91
N ARG A 304 1.72 -8.54 -18.80
CA ARG A 304 0.53 -9.31 -18.40
C ARG A 304 0.21 -10.47 -19.34
N GLU A 305 0.57 -10.33 -20.60
CA GLU A 305 0.44 -11.36 -21.61
C GLU A 305 1.25 -12.64 -21.30
N ASP A 306 2.36 -12.54 -20.55
CA ASP A 306 3.15 -13.68 -20.07
C ASP A 306 2.33 -14.58 -19.10
N GLN A 307 1.15 -14.12 -18.69
CA GLN A 307 0.32 -14.75 -17.67
C GLN A 307 -0.98 -15.38 -18.20
N PHE A 308 -1.24 -15.36 -19.53
CA PHE A 308 -2.47 -15.92 -20.12
C PHE A 308 -2.74 -17.40 -19.78
N ASN A 309 -1.70 -18.19 -19.51
CA ASN A 309 -1.82 -19.62 -19.17
C ASN A 309 -1.76 -19.90 -17.65
N ARG A 310 -1.73 -18.88 -16.79
CA ARG A 310 -1.67 -19.04 -15.33
C ARG A 310 -3.03 -18.74 -14.70
N VAL A 311 -3.90 -19.75 -14.65
CA VAL A 311 -5.09 -19.71 -13.79
C VAL A 311 -4.62 -20.00 -12.36
N GLY A 312 -4.35 -18.95 -11.57
CA GLY A 312 -4.09 -19.09 -10.14
C GLY A 312 -3.03 -18.14 -9.57
N ASN A 313 -3.29 -17.71 -8.32
CA ASN A 313 -2.46 -16.94 -7.38
C ASN A 313 -1.98 -15.58 -7.86
N GLY A 314 -1.88 -14.63 -6.91
CA GLY A 314 -1.52 -13.23 -7.15
C GLY A 314 -0.49 -13.14 -8.26
N ARG A 315 -0.86 -12.47 -9.34
CA ARG A 315 0.01 -12.14 -10.45
C ARG A 315 1.24 -11.48 -9.83
N ASP A 316 2.29 -12.26 -9.55
CA ASP A 316 3.56 -11.71 -9.10
C ASP A 316 3.87 -10.60 -10.10
N SER A 317 3.85 -9.39 -9.56
CA SER A 317 3.56 -8.17 -10.30
C SER A 317 4.54 -8.04 -11.45
N ILE A 318 3.98 -7.81 -12.63
CA ILE A 318 4.35 -8.58 -13.80
C ILE A 318 5.69 -8.10 -14.43
N SER A 319 6.14 -6.93 -14.02
CA SER A 319 7.41 -6.32 -14.42
C SER A 319 8.31 -6.03 -13.20
N PRO A 320 9.47 -6.71 -13.07
CA PRO A 320 10.51 -6.33 -12.12
C PRO A 320 10.90 -4.86 -12.16
N LEU A 321 11.00 -4.26 -13.35
CA LEU A 321 11.32 -2.84 -13.51
C LEU A 321 10.23 -1.95 -12.91
N LEU A 322 8.95 -2.17 -13.26
CA LEU A 322 7.89 -1.29 -12.80
C LEU A 322 7.63 -1.40 -11.30
N ASN A 323 7.76 -2.60 -10.73
CA ASN A 323 7.64 -2.79 -9.29
C ASN A 323 8.73 -2.05 -8.52
N ARG A 324 9.99 -2.26 -8.91
CA ARG A 324 11.11 -1.58 -8.26
C ARG A 324 11.03 -0.07 -8.49
N ALA A 325 10.66 0.36 -9.69
CA ALA A 325 10.44 1.79 -9.97
C ALA A 325 9.36 2.37 -9.05
N THR A 326 8.21 1.70 -8.91
CA THR A 326 7.13 2.18 -8.03
C THR A 326 7.58 2.26 -6.57
N GLN A 327 8.33 1.27 -6.07
CA GLN A 327 8.91 1.30 -4.73
C GLN A 327 9.83 2.50 -4.53
N GLU A 328 10.78 2.73 -5.44
CA GLU A 328 11.72 3.86 -5.33
C GLU A 328 11.01 5.21 -5.46
N ILE A 329 9.99 5.31 -6.32
CA ILE A 329 9.18 6.53 -6.45
C ILE A 329 8.39 6.80 -5.18
N LEU A 330 7.76 5.80 -4.60
CA LEU A 330 7.03 5.98 -3.35
C LEU A 330 7.96 6.44 -2.22
N ARG A 331 9.17 5.88 -2.10
CA ARG A 331 10.20 6.39 -1.16
C ARG A 331 10.63 7.81 -1.47
N PHE A 332 10.81 8.14 -2.75
CA PHE A 332 11.18 9.48 -3.20
C PHE A 332 10.10 10.53 -2.87
N LEU A 333 8.83 10.18 -3.05
CA LEU A 333 7.67 11.04 -2.78
C LEU A 333 7.39 11.19 -1.29
N SER A 334 7.62 10.13 -0.51
CA SER A 334 7.28 10.07 0.91
C SER A 334 8.14 10.99 1.77
N ALA A 335 7.48 11.62 2.74
CA ALA A 335 8.10 12.30 3.87
C ALA A 335 7.61 11.65 5.18
N GLY A 336 7.33 10.35 5.14
CA GLY A 336 6.68 9.59 6.20
C GLY A 336 7.38 9.71 7.55
N ILE A 337 6.57 9.60 8.61
CA ILE A 337 7.08 9.64 9.99
C ILE A 337 7.78 8.33 10.35
N ALA A 338 7.32 7.20 9.81
CA ALA A 338 7.87 5.89 10.14
C ALA A 338 8.09 5.05 8.88
N GLY A 339 9.18 4.27 8.86
CA GLY A 339 9.50 3.33 7.77
C GLY A 339 10.50 2.27 8.21
N THR A 340 10.63 1.20 7.43
CA THR A 340 11.55 0.07 7.66
C THR A 340 12.34 -0.27 6.39
N ASP A 341 13.54 -0.85 6.53
CA ASP A 341 14.34 -1.36 5.40
C ASP A 341 13.99 -2.81 5.01
N ALA A 342 13.26 -3.52 5.87
CA ALA A 342 12.85 -4.91 5.68
C ALA A 342 11.52 -5.20 6.37
N GLY A 343 10.76 -6.14 5.83
CA GLY A 343 9.45 -6.52 6.34
C GLY A 343 8.38 -5.44 6.14
N LYS A 344 7.30 -5.54 6.91
CA LYS A 344 6.16 -4.60 6.92
C LYS A 344 6.12 -3.78 8.21
N LEU A 345 5.53 -2.59 8.12
CA LEU A 345 5.36 -1.67 9.26
C LEU A 345 3.92 -1.17 9.37
N LEU A 346 3.28 -1.34 10.53
CA LEU A 346 2.04 -0.62 10.88
C LEU A 346 2.36 0.31 12.04
N ALA A 347 2.14 1.61 11.87
CA ALA A 347 2.45 2.62 12.86
C ALA A 347 1.26 3.57 13.06
N PHE A 348 0.83 3.72 14.31
CA PHE A 348 -0.35 4.50 14.68
C PHE A 348 -0.21 5.19 16.03
N GLU A 349 -1.02 6.23 16.23
CA GLU A 349 -1.30 6.83 17.53
C GLU A 349 -2.55 6.17 18.12
N ASP A 350 -2.52 5.75 19.39
CA ASP A 350 -3.69 5.22 20.10
C ASP A 350 -4.56 6.37 20.68
N MET A 351 -5.72 6.02 21.22
CA MET A 351 -6.63 7.00 21.84
C MET A 351 -6.03 7.69 23.08
N SER A 352 -4.97 7.15 23.68
CA SER A 352 -4.24 7.75 24.81
C SER A 352 -3.09 8.65 24.36
N GLY A 353 -2.85 8.77 23.04
CA GLY A 353 -1.74 9.55 22.49
C GLY A 353 -0.39 8.82 22.50
N HIS A 354 -0.36 7.52 22.82
CA HIS A 354 0.85 6.71 22.66
C HIS A 354 1.03 6.32 21.20
N VAL A 355 2.29 6.10 20.82
CA VAL A 355 2.62 5.65 19.48
C VAL A 355 2.98 4.17 19.52
N HIS A 356 2.44 3.39 18.60
CA HIS A 356 2.74 1.97 18.46
C HIS A 356 3.29 1.68 17.07
N LEU A 357 4.26 0.77 17.01
CA LEU A 357 4.86 0.22 15.80
C LEU A 357 4.69 -1.29 15.85
N ILE A 358 4.18 -1.86 14.76
CA ILE A 358 4.09 -3.29 14.53
C ILE A 358 5.01 -3.58 13.35
N VAL A 359 6.07 -4.34 13.59
CA VAL A 359 7.04 -4.71 12.56
C VAL A 359 6.91 -6.19 12.31
N GLU A 360 6.66 -6.57 11.07
CA GLU A 360 6.36 -7.94 10.69
C GLU A 360 7.36 -8.45 9.67
N GLU A 361 7.82 -9.68 9.86
CA GLU A 361 8.43 -10.45 8.79
C GLU A 361 7.34 -10.77 7.75
N ASP A 362 7.64 -10.46 6.49
CA ASP A 362 6.66 -10.52 5.41
C ASP A 362 7.30 -10.95 4.09
N ALA A 363 7.88 -12.14 4.06
CA ALA A 363 8.33 -12.74 2.81
C ALA A 363 7.17 -13.29 1.95
N HIS A 364 5.93 -13.29 2.44
CA HIS A 364 4.78 -13.87 1.75
C HIS A 364 4.59 -13.28 0.33
N PRO A 365 4.42 -14.08 -0.75
CA PRO A 365 4.22 -15.53 -0.77
C PRO A 365 5.44 -16.43 -0.68
N LEU A 366 6.65 -15.87 -0.73
CA LEU A 366 7.89 -16.61 -0.58
C LEU A 366 8.04 -17.20 0.83
N PRO A 367 8.92 -18.21 1.02
CA PRO A 367 9.24 -18.73 2.34
C PRO A 367 9.66 -17.62 3.30
N ALA A 368 9.08 -17.65 4.50
CA ALA A 368 9.49 -16.80 5.60
C ALA A 368 11.01 -16.92 5.82
N LYS A 369 11.64 -15.81 6.18
CA LYS A 369 13.08 -15.76 6.42
C LYS A 369 13.39 -14.92 7.63
N LYS A 370 14.51 -15.22 8.31
CA LYS A 370 15.04 -14.32 9.33
C LYS A 370 15.37 -12.96 8.72
N ILE A 371 14.90 -11.89 9.34
CA ILE A 371 15.20 -10.50 8.95
C ILE A 371 15.68 -9.69 10.15
N ALA A 372 16.38 -8.60 9.88
CA ALA A 372 16.85 -7.68 10.90
C ALA A 372 16.43 -6.24 10.54
N PRO A 373 15.15 -5.86 10.69
CA PRO A 373 14.65 -4.59 10.17
C PRO A 373 15.23 -3.38 10.92
N LEU A 374 15.65 -2.36 10.17
CA LEU A 374 15.96 -1.01 10.64
C LEU A 374 14.72 -0.13 10.53
N VAL A 375 14.07 0.12 11.66
CA VAL A 375 12.91 1.01 11.71
C VAL A 375 13.38 2.42 12.02
N THR A 376 13.01 3.37 11.16
CA THR A 376 13.22 4.80 11.39
C THR A 376 11.91 5.43 11.83
N VAL A 377 11.93 6.23 12.90
CA VAL A 377 10.78 7.00 13.37
C VAL A 377 11.19 8.46 13.60
N ARG A 378 10.54 9.39 12.90
CA ARG A 378 10.81 10.83 12.89
C ARG A 378 9.82 11.56 13.78
N LEU A 379 10.01 11.44 15.09
CA LEU A 379 9.22 12.16 16.08
C LEU A 379 10.13 13.08 16.91
N PRO A 380 9.70 14.31 17.20
CA PRO A 380 10.51 15.24 17.99
C PRO A 380 10.52 14.87 19.47
N GLY A 381 11.66 15.08 20.14
CA GLY A 381 11.76 15.00 21.59
C GLY A 381 11.77 13.58 22.17
N LEU A 382 12.15 12.58 21.38
CA LEU A 382 12.25 11.19 21.84
C LEU A 382 13.37 11.02 22.88
N LYS A 383 13.08 10.26 23.94
CA LYS A 383 14.03 9.86 24.98
C LYS A 383 14.11 8.34 25.04
N ARG A 384 15.26 7.82 25.49
CA ARG A 384 15.45 6.36 25.66
C ARG A 384 14.42 5.72 26.58
N SER A 385 13.95 6.45 27.59
CA SER A 385 12.92 6.03 28.55
C SER A 385 11.53 5.88 27.95
N ASP A 386 11.29 6.42 26.75
CA ASP A 386 9.95 6.39 26.13
C ASP A 386 9.64 5.03 25.48
N PHE A 387 10.63 4.15 25.33
CA PHE A 387 10.53 2.94 24.51
C PHE A 387 10.17 1.71 25.34
N VAL A 388 9.11 1.02 24.93
CA VAL A 388 8.63 -0.23 25.55
C VAL A 388 8.47 -1.29 24.47
N CYS A 389 9.12 -2.44 24.66
CA CYS A 389 9.10 -3.56 23.74
C CYS A 389 9.23 -4.87 24.51
N GLU A 390 8.46 -5.89 24.13
CA GLU A 390 8.58 -7.23 24.74
C GLU A 390 9.78 -8.01 24.20
N LYS A 391 10.31 -7.62 23.03
CA LYS A 391 11.51 -8.21 22.42
C LYS A 391 12.72 -7.30 22.59
N GLU A 392 13.90 -7.91 22.62
CA GLU A 392 15.17 -7.19 22.56
C GLU A 392 15.26 -6.36 21.27
N PHE A 393 15.78 -5.15 21.41
CA PHE A 393 16.02 -4.23 20.31
C PHE A 393 17.24 -3.38 20.60
N SER A 394 17.84 -2.81 19.56
CA SER A 394 18.95 -1.87 19.68
C SER A 394 18.56 -0.50 19.15
N ILE A 395 18.87 0.55 19.90
CA ILE A 395 18.82 1.92 19.41
C ILE A 395 20.13 2.17 18.65
N VAL A 396 20.06 2.13 17.33
CA VAL A 396 21.21 2.40 16.45
C VAL A 396 21.55 3.89 16.48
N GLU A 397 20.51 4.72 16.50
CA GLU A 397 20.66 6.17 16.48
C GLU A 397 19.48 6.83 17.19
N LEU A 398 19.75 7.86 18.00
CA LEU A 398 18.72 8.68 18.64
C LEU A 398 19.15 10.14 18.57
N THR A 399 18.36 10.95 17.88
CA THR A 399 18.54 12.40 17.76
C THR A 399 17.29 13.12 18.27
N PRO A 400 17.33 14.45 18.45
CA PRO A 400 16.14 15.21 18.85
C PRO A 400 14.95 15.08 17.90
N GLY A 401 15.17 14.70 16.63
CA GLY A 401 14.13 14.63 15.59
C GLY A 401 13.79 13.22 15.11
N TYR A 402 14.59 12.20 15.42
CA TYR A 402 14.30 10.83 15.01
C TYR A 402 15.05 9.77 15.84
N VAL A 403 14.59 8.53 15.73
CA VAL A 403 15.25 7.32 16.23
C VAL A 403 15.36 6.28 15.12
N LYS A 404 16.45 5.50 15.14
CA LYS A 404 16.61 4.27 14.36
C LYS A 404 16.73 3.08 15.30
N LEU A 405 15.85 2.11 15.11
CA LEU A 405 15.72 0.91 15.93
C LEU A 405 16.05 -0.31 15.08
N ARG A 406 16.87 -1.22 15.60
CA ARG A 406 17.14 -2.51 14.97
C ARG A 406 16.46 -3.62 15.79
N PHE A 407 15.71 -4.46 15.10
CA PHE A 407 15.14 -5.69 15.65
C PHE A 407 15.77 -6.92 14.98
N SER A 408 15.61 -8.08 15.59
CA SER A 408 15.86 -9.38 14.97
C SER A 408 14.55 -10.17 14.99
N LEU A 409 14.01 -10.46 13.82
CA LEU A 409 12.78 -11.25 13.67
C LEU A 409 13.13 -12.58 13.03
N ASN A 410 12.74 -13.68 13.67
CA ASN A 410 12.79 -14.99 13.02
C ASN A 410 11.70 -15.11 11.95
N GLU A 411 11.68 -16.25 11.27
CA GLU A 411 10.66 -16.60 10.30
C GLU A 411 9.25 -16.43 10.88
N ASP A 412 8.36 -15.76 10.14
CA ASP A 412 6.97 -15.52 10.50
C ASP A 412 6.75 -14.74 11.82
N GLU A 413 7.78 -14.08 12.35
CA GLU A 413 7.64 -13.28 13.55
C GLU A 413 7.15 -11.85 13.30
N PHE A 414 6.62 -11.25 14.35
CA PHE A 414 6.40 -9.82 14.44
C PHE A 414 6.90 -9.30 15.80
N VAL A 415 6.94 -7.99 15.96
CA VAL A 415 7.21 -7.30 17.22
C VAL A 415 6.23 -6.14 17.40
N LEU A 416 5.72 -5.99 18.62
CA LEU A 416 4.96 -4.84 19.07
C LEU A 416 5.87 -3.92 19.88
N PHE A 417 6.06 -2.70 19.40
CA PHE A 417 6.91 -1.70 20.01
C PHE A 417 6.07 -0.45 20.31
N SER A 418 6.22 0.12 21.50
CA SER A 418 5.46 1.29 21.93
C SER A 418 6.39 2.43 22.33
N ILE A 419 6.01 3.65 21.95
CA ILE A 419 6.63 4.90 22.38
C ILE A 419 5.61 5.59 23.29
N ILE A 420 5.88 5.53 24.59
CA ILE A 420 5.06 6.08 25.65
C ILE A 420 5.77 7.32 26.17
N ARG A 421 5.31 8.49 25.75
CA ARG A 421 5.82 9.75 26.28
C ARG A 421 5.30 9.92 27.70
N GLN A 422 6.18 9.90 28.68
CA GLN A 422 5.81 10.35 30.01
C GLN A 422 5.37 11.80 29.89
N GLY A 423 4.09 12.06 30.16
CA GLY A 423 3.53 13.40 30.05
C GLY A 423 4.39 14.40 30.81
N LYS A 424 4.53 15.61 30.26
CA LYS A 424 4.72 16.79 31.10
C LYS A 424 3.57 16.73 32.11
N GLY A 425 3.87 16.46 33.38
CA GLY A 425 2.89 16.61 34.44
C GLY A 425 2.21 17.96 34.24
N GLU A 426 0.89 17.95 34.33
CA GLU A 426 0.08 19.16 34.45
C GLU A 426 0.78 20.08 35.46
N SER A 427 1.32 21.18 34.95
CA SER A 427 1.96 22.24 35.73
C SER A 427 1.05 23.43 35.77
#